data_AF-A0A4R6DQF4-F1
#
_entry.id   AF-A0A4R6DQF4-F1
#
_cell.length_a   1.000
_cell.length_b   1.000
_cell.length_c   1.000
_cell.angle_alpha   90.00
_cell.angle_beta   90.00
_cell.angle_gamma   90.00
#
_symmetry.space_group_name_H-M   'P 1'
#
loop_
_entity.id
_entity.type
_entity.pdbx_description
1 polymer ?
#
loop_
_entity_poly.entity_id
_entity_poly.type
_entity_poly.pdbx_seq_one_letter_code
_entity_poly.pdbx_strand_id
1 'polypeptide(L)'
;MAAHPPNAGNRPSASPPFLASAPRKPGGFTLIELMIVVAVVAILAAVALPAYQSYIKKSRAKAAGADLVALSLNVENFYQKKLSYPTDSTDTDDWQGGWSAAVAEFFTYSSSFENTQYTLKATGKSGPMSGCDVTLVVPHTGNTTRSATSGCGLSGNTW
;
A
#
# COMPACT_ATOMS: atom_id res chain seq x y z
N MET A 1 -101.15 -34.96 -25.56
CA MET A 1 -99.97 -35.78 -25.23
C MET A 1 -98.76 -35.16 -25.95
N ALA A 2 -98.05 -34.23 -25.31
CA ALA A 2 -96.86 -33.58 -25.87
C ALA A 2 -95.84 -33.39 -24.73
N ALA A 3 -94.58 -33.70 -25.02
CA ALA A 3 -93.53 -34.04 -24.08
C ALA A 3 -92.88 -32.83 -23.39
N HIS A 4 -92.64 -32.96 -22.07
CA HIS A 4 -91.69 -32.14 -21.31
C HIS A 4 -90.33 -32.88 -21.25
N PRO A 5 -89.20 -32.26 -21.64
CA PRO A 5 -87.87 -32.82 -21.44
C PRO A 5 -87.33 -32.55 -20.01
N PRO A 6 -86.43 -33.42 -19.49
CA PRO A 6 -85.94 -33.38 -18.11
C PRO A 6 -84.77 -32.41 -17.86
N ASN A 7 -84.73 -31.98 -16.60
CA ASN A 7 -83.71 -31.21 -15.89
C ASN A 7 -82.27 -31.74 -16.07
N ALA A 8 -81.32 -30.83 -16.30
CA ALA A 8 -79.89 -31.13 -16.17
C ALA A 8 -79.09 -29.96 -15.59
N GLY A 9 -78.80 -30.06 -14.29
CA GLY A 9 -77.42 -30.03 -13.83
C GLY A 9 -76.79 -28.66 -13.55
N ASN A 10 -76.99 -28.20 -12.31
CA ASN A 10 -76.15 -27.19 -11.66
C ASN A 10 -74.68 -27.70 -11.61
N ARG A 11 -73.77 -27.09 -12.39
CA ARG A 11 -72.34 -27.44 -12.38
C ARG A 11 -71.59 -26.45 -11.47
N PRO A 12 -71.03 -26.88 -10.32
CA PRO A 12 -70.13 -26.02 -9.56
C PRO A 12 -68.80 -25.84 -10.33
N SER A 13 -68.42 -24.57 -10.57
CA SER A 13 -67.10 -24.21 -11.09
C SER A 13 -66.05 -24.34 -9.98
N ALA A 14 -65.29 -25.42 -9.99
CA ALA A 14 -64.13 -25.56 -9.12
C ALA A 14 -62.90 -24.91 -9.78
N SER A 15 -62.50 -23.75 -9.25
CA SER A 15 -61.20 -23.13 -9.55
C SER A 15 -60.08 -24.01 -9.00
N PRO A 16 -58.99 -24.29 -9.74
CA PRO A 16 -57.87 -25.04 -9.17
C PRO A 16 -57.19 -24.21 -8.06
N PRO A 17 -56.77 -24.83 -6.95
CA PRO A 17 -55.96 -24.14 -5.95
C PRO A 17 -54.58 -23.84 -6.54
N PHE A 18 -54.18 -22.57 -6.51
CA PHE A 18 -52.78 -22.19 -6.73
C PHE A 18 -51.94 -22.89 -5.66
N LEU A 19 -51.12 -23.86 -6.08
CA LEU A 19 -50.15 -24.52 -5.22
C LEU A 19 -49.15 -23.46 -4.75
N ALA A 20 -49.33 -22.95 -3.53
CA ALA A 20 -48.37 -22.07 -2.90
C ALA A 20 -47.05 -22.84 -2.68
N SER A 21 -46.03 -22.47 -3.44
CA SER A 21 -44.65 -22.91 -3.23
C SER A 21 -44.23 -22.59 -1.80
N ALA A 22 -44.00 -23.62 -0.98
CA ALA A 22 -43.46 -23.45 0.35
C ALA A 22 -42.11 -22.70 0.28
N PRO A 23 -41.87 -21.68 1.13
CA PRO A 23 -40.60 -20.97 1.13
C PRO A 23 -39.49 -21.96 1.50
N ARG A 24 -38.52 -22.15 0.60
CA ARG A 24 -37.30 -22.92 0.91
C ARG A 24 -36.60 -22.22 2.06
N LYS A 25 -36.41 -22.90 3.19
CA LYS A 25 -35.57 -22.39 4.28
C LYS A 25 -34.17 -22.14 3.72
N PRO A 26 -33.59 -20.94 3.91
CA PRO A 26 -32.19 -20.74 3.58
C PRO A 26 -31.35 -21.74 4.38
N GLY A 27 -30.48 -22.48 3.69
CA GLY A 27 -29.54 -23.40 4.33
C GLY A 27 -28.55 -22.64 5.20
N GLY A 28 -28.33 -23.13 6.42
CA GLY A 28 -27.29 -22.61 7.31
C GLY A 28 -25.93 -23.21 7.00
N PHE A 29 -24.86 -22.47 7.32
CA PHE A 29 -23.48 -22.95 7.26
C PHE A 29 -23.25 -24.03 8.31
N THR A 30 -22.55 -25.11 7.97
CA THR A 30 -22.21 -26.16 8.94
C THR A 30 -20.97 -25.78 9.75
N LEU A 31 -20.87 -26.28 10.98
CA LEU A 31 -19.68 -26.11 11.82
C LEU A 31 -18.43 -26.68 11.15
N ILE A 32 -18.58 -27.80 10.42
CA ILE A 32 -17.47 -28.45 9.71
C ILE A 32 -16.97 -27.59 8.53
N GLU A 33 -17.88 -26.95 7.77
CA GLU A 33 -17.47 -26.02 6.70
C GLU A 33 -16.67 -24.85 7.27
N LEU A 34 -17.12 -24.29 8.40
CA LEU A 34 -16.41 -23.19 9.04
C LEU A 34 -15.03 -23.61 9.55
N MET A 35 -14.89 -24.81 10.12
CA MET A 35 -13.58 -25.31 10.57
C MET A 35 -12.59 -25.46 9.41
N ILE A 36 -13.02 -25.97 8.26
CA ILE A 36 -12.16 -26.13 7.09
C ILE A 36 -11.76 -24.76 6.52
N VAL A 37 -12.70 -23.82 6.43
CA VAL A 37 -12.42 -22.45 5.95
C VAL A 37 -11.37 -21.77 6.81
N VAL A 38 -11.53 -21.83 8.14
CA VAL A 38 -10.56 -21.23 9.07
C VAL A 38 -9.20 -21.90 8.94
N ALA A 39 -9.15 -23.22 8.78
CA ALA A 39 -7.89 -23.95 8.59
C ALA A 39 -7.14 -23.50 7.32
N VAL A 40 -7.85 -23.35 6.19
CA VAL A 40 -7.25 -22.87 4.93
C VAL A 40 -6.79 -21.41 5.06
N VAL A 41 -7.61 -20.53 5.62
CA VAL A 41 -7.25 -19.12 5.82
C VAL A 41 -6.03 -18.98 6.73
N ALA A 42 -5.91 -19.80 7.77
CA ALA A 42 -4.75 -19.80 8.66
C ALA A 42 -3.45 -20.14 7.91
N ILE A 43 -3.47 -21.15 7.03
CA ILE A 43 -2.32 -21.53 6.21
C ILE A 43 -1.94 -20.40 5.25
N LEU A 44 -2.93 -19.80 4.58
CA LEU A 44 -2.69 -18.69 3.65
C LEU A 44 -2.13 -17.46 4.37
N ALA A 45 -2.69 -17.11 5.53
CA ALA A 45 -2.24 -15.96 6.33
C ALA A 45 -0.78 -16.12 6.79
N ALA A 46 -0.36 -17.34 7.15
CA ALA A 46 1.01 -17.61 7.59
C ALA A 46 2.06 -17.25 6.53
N VAL A 47 1.75 -17.43 5.24
CA VAL A 47 2.65 -17.06 4.13
C VAL A 47 2.42 -15.62 3.67
N ALA A 48 1.15 -15.18 3.60
CA ALA A 48 0.79 -13.89 3.04
C ALA A 48 1.23 -12.70 3.90
N LEU A 49 1.12 -12.79 5.22
CA LEU A 49 1.46 -11.70 6.14
C LEU A 49 2.94 -11.27 6.06
N PRO A 50 3.94 -12.16 6.20
CA PRO A 50 5.35 -11.76 6.10
C PRO A 50 5.71 -11.25 4.69
N ALA A 51 5.11 -11.82 3.64
CA ALA A 51 5.32 -11.38 2.27
C ALA A 51 4.78 -9.95 2.06
N TYR A 52 3.58 -9.66 2.56
CA TYR A 52 2.97 -8.33 2.47
C TYR A 52 3.75 -7.27 3.27
N GLN A 53 4.18 -7.60 4.50
CA GLN A 53 5.04 -6.72 5.29
C GLN A 53 6.35 -6.38 4.57
N SER A 54 6.97 -7.38 3.95
CA SER A 54 8.18 -7.19 3.13
C SER A 54 7.92 -6.31 1.91
N TYR A 55 6.79 -6.47 1.24
CA TYR A 55 6.39 -5.64 0.11
C TYR A 55 6.24 -4.16 0.51
N ILE A 56 5.50 -3.89 1.59
CA ILE A 56 5.31 -2.53 2.09
C ILE A 56 6.63 -1.91 2.54
N LYS A 57 7.53 -2.67 3.17
CA LYS A 57 8.86 -2.21 3.55
C LYS A 57 9.67 -1.73 2.34
N LYS A 58 9.72 -2.54 1.27
CA LYS A 58 10.39 -2.17 0.01
C LYS A 58 9.76 -0.95 -0.63
N SER A 59 8.43 -0.86 -0.63
CA SER A 59 7.70 0.28 -1.18
C SER A 59 8.06 1.58 -0.44
N ARG A 60 8.13 1.54 0.89
CA ARG A 60 8.51 2.69 1.71
C ARG A 60 9.97 3.09 1.51
N ALA A 61 10.88 2.12 1.39
CA ALA A 61 12.29 2.39 1.08
C ALA A 61 12.46 3.08 -0.28
N LYS A 62 11.74 2.63 -1.32
CA LYS A 62 11.73 3.30 -2.62
C LYS A 62 11.14 4.70 -2.56
N ALA A 63 10.08 4.91 -1.79
CA ALA A 63 9.50 6.24 -1.57
C ALA A 63 10.49 7.18 -0.88
N ALA A 64 11.19 6.71 0.16
CA ALA A 64 12.27 7.47 0.80
C ALA A 64 13.39 7.81 -0.19
N GLY A 65 13.72 6.89 -1.09
CA GLY A 65 14.63 7.16 -2.19
C GLY A 65 14.13 8.29 -3.11
N ALA A 66 12.88 8.24 -3.54
CA ALA A 66 12.28 9.30 -4.36
C ALA A 66 12.28 10.67 -3.65
N ASP A 67 12.00 10.67 -2.34
CA ASP A 67 12.11 11.82 -1.46
C ASP A 67 13.52 12.44 -1.50
N LEU A 68 14.59 11.61 -1.41
CA LEU A 68 15.98 12.09 -1.50
C LEU A 68 16.30 12.68 -2.88
N VAL A 69 15.74 12.11 -3.96
CA VAL A 69 15.92 12.68 -5.31
C VAL A 69 15.24 14.04 -5.41
N ALA A 70 14.02 14.18 -4.90
CA ALA A 70 13.32 15.47 -4.89
C ALA A 70 14.11 16.50 -4.08
N LEU A 71 14.63 16.12 -2.92
CA LEU A 71 15.47 17.01 -2.11
C LEU A 71 16.79 17.37 -2.82
N SER A 72 17.41 16.44 -3.54
CA SER A 72 18.63 16.73 -4.32
C SER A 72 18.40 17.79 -5.39
N LEU A 73 17.23 17.82 -6.03
CA LEU A 73 16.91 18.87 -7.01
C LEU A 73 16.91 20.26 -6.38
N ASN A 74 16.46 20.37 -5.13
CA ASN A 74 16.45 21.64 -4.41
C ASN A 74 17.87 22.07 -4.00
N VAL A 75 18.71 21.12 -3.58
CA VAL A 75 20.15 21.37 -3.35
C VAL A 75 20.83 21.86 -4.62
N GLU A 76 20.60 21.23 -5.78
CA GLU A 76 21.18 21.67 -7.06
C GLU A 76 20.66 23.05 -7.47
N ASN A 77 19.37 23.32 -7.26
CA ASN A 77 18.80 24.64 -7.53
C ASN A 77 19.45 25.72 -6.65
N PHE A 78 19.71 25.40 -5.39
CA PHE A 78 20.44 26.28 -4.48
C PHE A 78 21.87 26.55 -4.97
N TYR A 79 22.59 25.49 -5.36
CA TYR A 79 23.95 25.61 -5.89
C TYR A 79 23.99 26.49 -7.16
N GLN A 80 23.01 26.38 -8.05
CA GLN A 80 22.92 27.25 -9.24
C GLN A 80 22.74 28.74 -8.89
N LYS A 81 22.10 29.06 -7.76
CA LYS A 81 21.85 30.44 -7.33
C LYS A 81 23.00 31.03 -6.53
N LYS A 82 23.68 30.21 -5.73
CA LYS A 82 24.67 30.67 -4.73
C LYS A 82 26.11 30.27 -5.09
N LEU A 83 26.29 29.35 -6.03
CA LEU A 83 27.57 28.76 -6.44
C LEU A 83 28.30 28.05 -5.29
N SER A 84 27.58 27.70 -4.23
CA SER A 84 28.06 26.96 -3.07
C SER A 84 26.95 26.04 -2.57
N TYR A 85 27.32 24.92 -1.96
CA TYR A 85 26.34 24.09 -1.25
C TYR A 85 25.92 24.76 0.06
N PRO A 86 24.73 24.39 0.60
CA PRO A 86 24.31 24.85 1.91
C PRO A 86 25.34 24.51 3.00
N THR A 87 25.50 25.37 4.00
CA THR A 87 26.32 25.08 5.17
C THR A 87 25.44 25.02 6.42
N ASP A 88 25.65 24.00 7.25
CA ASP A 88 24.72 23.59 8.31
C ASP A 88 24.65 24.54 9.52
N SER A 89 25.22 25.74 9.49
CA SER A 89 25.42 26.51 10.74
C SER A 89 24.89 27.93 10.82
N THR A 90 24.46 28.60 9.73
CA THR A 90 23.88 29.96 9.86
C THR A 90 22.98 30.39 8.71
N ASP A 91 22.79 29.58 7.68
CA ASP A 91 22.02 30.02 6.51
C ASP A 91 20.52 30.08 6.82
N THR A 92 20.00 31.31 6.83
CA THR A 92 18.56 31.61 6.74
C THR A 92 17.97 31.22 5.39
N ASP A 93 18.79 30.75 4.46
CA ASP A 93 18.37 30.41 3.12
C ASP A 93 17.71 29.03 3.09
N ASP A 94 16.42 29.01 2.74
CA ASP A 94 15.61 27.80 2.58
C ASP A 94 16.07 27.00 1.34
N TRP A 95 17.17 26.27 1.47
CA TRP A 95 17.67 25.36 0.43
C TRP A 95 16.74 24.17 0.21
N GLN A 96 15.87 23.86 1.18
CA GLN A 96 14.89 22.80 1.06
C GLN A 96 13.67 23.26 0.25
N GLY A 97 13.45 24.56 0.09
CA GLY A 97 12.42 25.13 -0.78
C GLY A 97 11.00 24.67 -0.41
N GLY A 98 10.71 24.56 0.88
CA GLY A 98 9.43 24.04 1.38
C GLY A 98 9.19 22.54 1.11
N TRP A 99 10.22 21.79 0.76
CA TRP A 99 10.14 20.34 0.59
C TRP A 99 9.67 19.64 1.87
N SER A 100 8.90 18.57 1.70
CA SER A 100 8.50 17.67 2.78
C SER A 100 8.54 16.23 2.31
N ALA A 101 8.96 15.34 3.19
CA ALA A 101 9.05 13.91 2.89
C ALA A 101 7.67 13.25 2.85
N ALA A 102 7.38 12.52 1.77
CA ALA A 102 6.14 11.76 1.63
C ALA A 102 6.03 10.63 2.67
N VAL A 103 7.16 10.10 3.14
CA VAL A 103 7.21 9.04 4.17
C VAL A 103 7.87 9.48 5.48
N ALA A 104 7.66 10.74 5.86
CA ALA A 104 8.18 11.33 7.11
C ALA A 104 7.79 10.55 8.38
N GLU A 105 6.67 9.81 8.38
CA GLU A 105 6.27 8.95 9.50
C GLU A 105 7.30 7.83 9.75
N PHE A 106 7.96 7.34 8.70
CA PHE A 106 8.80 6.14 8.76
C PHE A 106 10.29 6.43 8.69
N PHE A 107 10.69 7.64 8.28
CA PHE A 107 12.09 8.01 8.10
C PHE A 107 12.40 9.36 8.72
N THR A 108 13.66 9.53 9.13
CA THR A 108 14.26 10.81 9.48
C THR A 108 15.28 11.17 8.42
N TYR A 109 15.28 12.42 7.95
CA TYR A 109 16.13 12.87 6.86
C TYR A 109 17.27 13.73 7.39
N SER A 110 18.47 13.56 6.84
CA SER A 110 19.65 14.35 7.16
C SER A 110 20.44 14.65 5.90
N SER A 111 21.14 15.77 5.90
CA SER A 111 22.06 16.21 4.85
C SER A 111 23.46 16.38 5.40
N SER A 112 24.47 16.19 4.56
CA SER A 112 25.86 16.55 4.82
C SER A 112 26.43 17.14 3.55
N PHE A 113 26.98 18.35 3.64
CA PHE A 113 27.54 19.08 2.50
C PHE A 113 29.05 19.20 2.66
N GLU A 114 29.77 18.77 1.63
CA GLU A 114 31.23 18.86 1.54
C GLU A 114 31.59 19.64 0.28
N ASN A 115 32.86 20.05 0.14
CA ASN A 115 33.30 20.88 -0.98
C ASN A 115 33.14 20.21 -2.35
N THR A 116 33.17 18.87 -2.41
CA THR A 116 33.19 18.10 -3.67
C THR A 116 32.00 17.16 -3.81
N GLN A 117 31.12 17.08 -2.81
CA GLN A 117 29.96 16.20 -2.82
C GLN A 117 28.96 16.63 -1.74
N TYR A 118 27.73 16.12 -1.85
CA TYR A 118 26.81 16.10 -0.72
C TYR A 118 26.17 14.73 -0.56
N THR A 119 25.76 14.46 0.67
CA THR A 119 25.07 13.22 1.05
C THR A 119 23.71 13.57 1.62
N LEU A 120 22.66 12.97 1.06
CA LEU A 120 21.32 12.98 1.63
C LEU A 120 21.00 11.57 2.14
N LYS A 121 20.48 11.48 3.35
CA LYS A 121 20.18 10.20 3.99
C LYS A 121 18.78 10.20 4.58
N ALA A 122 18.03 9.14 4.32
CA ALA A 122 16.78 8.79 4.99
C ALA A 122 17.05 7.59 5.91
N THR A 123 17.01 7.82 7.22
CA THR A 123 17.25 6.81 8.26
C THR A 123 15.93 6.24 8.73
N GLY A 124 15.76 4.93 8.63
CA GLY A 124 14.53 4.24 9.03
C GLY A 124 14.29 4.36 10.53
N LYS A 125 13.10 4.82 10.90
CA LYS A 125 12.66 4.85 12.30
C LYS A 125 12.44 3.43 12.83
N SER A 126 12.28 3.32 14.15
CA SER A 126 11.99 2.05 14.81
C SER A 126 10.71 1.39 14.28
N GLY A 127 10.56 0.09 14.56
CA GLY A 127 9.43 -0.70 14.06
C GLY A 127 9.65 -1.17 12.61
N PRO A 128 8.68 -0.97 11.69
CA PRO A 128 8.68 -1.63 10.39
C PRO A 128 9.85 -1.22 9.48
N MET A 129 10.44 -0.05 9.68
CA MET A 129 11.61 0.43 8.92
C MET A 129 12.92 0.32 9.67
N SER A 130 12.95 -0.34 10.83
CA SER A 130 14.18 -0.51 11.62
C SER A 130 15.28 -1.15 10.76
N GLY A 131 16.47 -0.54 10.82
CA GLY A 131 17.66 -0.95 10.08
C GLY A 131 17.62 -0.68 8.57
N CYS A 132 16.60 0.00 8.04
CA CYS A 132 16.54 0.45 6.65
C CYS A 132 17.03 1.89 6.53
N ASP A 133 18.25 2.07 6.04
CA ASP A 133 18.80 3.37 5.70
C ASP A 133 18.92 3.48 4.18
N VAL A 134 18.47 4.59 3.63
CA VAL A 134 18.55 4.93 2.22
C VAL A 134 19.44 6.16 2.08
N THR A 135 20.45 6.09 1.24
CA THR A 135 21.47 7.14 1.08
C THR A 135 21.62 7.49 -0.40
N LEU A 136 21.74 8.79 -0.66
CA LEU A 136 22.08 9.37 -1.95
C LEU A 136 23.36 10.19 -1.78
N VAL A 137 24.42 9.80 -2.47
CA VAL A 137 25.67 10.57 -2.53
C VAL A 137 25.80 11.15 -3.92
N VAL A 138 25.85 12.47 -4.00
CA VAL A 138 25.98 13.20 -5.27
C VAL A 138 27.33 13.92 -5.27
N PRO A 139 28.31 13.42 -6.04
CA PRO A 139 29.58 14.12 -6.21
C PRO A 139 29.42 15.25 -7.23
N HIS A 140 30.27 16.28 -7.12
CA HIS A 140 30.34 17.35 -8.11
C HIS A 140 30.82 16.85 -9.47
N THR A 141 31.62 15.78 -9.48
CA THR A 141 32.08 15.10 -10.70
C THR A 141 31.95 13.59 -10.54
N GLY A 142 31.60 12.91 -11.63
CA GLY A 142 31.39 11.46 -11.61
C GLY A 142 29.94 11.07 -11.34
N ASN A 143 29.75 9.83 -10.90
CA ASN A 143 28.43 9.22 -10.84
C ASN A 143 27.81 9.30 -9.44
N THR A 144 26.54 9.68 -9.39
CA THR A 144 25.71 9.59 -8.19
C THR A 144 25.62 8.16 -7.69
N THR A 145 25.81 7.96 -6.38
CA THR A 145 25.66 6.66 -5.73
C THR A 145 24.35 6.62 -4.96
N ARG A 146 23.53 5.59 -5.24
CA ARG A 146 22.29 5.29 -4.53
C ARG A 146 22.50 4.03 -3.73
N SER A 147 22.45 4.11 -2.41
CA SER A 147 22.61 2.94 -1.56
C SER A 147 21.47 2.75 -0.56
N ALA A 148 21.15 1.49 -0.26
CA ALA A 148 20.20 1.09 0.76
C ALA A 148 20.76 -0.08 1.57
N THR A 149 20.51 -0.10 2.88
CA THR A 149 20.90 -1.21 3.73
C THR A 149 20.05 -2.45 3.47
N SER A 150 20.56 -3.63 3.82
CA SER A 150 19.82 -4.90 3.73
C SER A 150 18.51 -4.89 4.51
N GLY A 151 18.43 -4.06 5.56
CA GLY A 151 17.20 -3.83 6.31
C GLY A 151 16.05 -3.36 5.43
N CYS A 152 16.28 -2.67 4.31
CA CYS A 152 15.21 -2.22 3.41
C CYS A 152 14.51 -3.33 2.61
N GLY A 153 15.07 -4.55 2.57
CA GLY A 153 14.50 -5.70 1.86
C GLY A 153 14.57 -5.62 0.33
N LEU A 154 15.35 -4.69 -0.23
CA LEU A 154 15.58 -4.55 -1.66
C LEU A 154 16.49 -5.68 -2.19
N SER A 155 16.37 -6.02 -3.47
CA SER A 155 17.29 -6.96 -4.12
C SER A 155 18.60 -6.24 -4.45
N GLY A 156 19.56 -6.29 -3.52
CA GLY A 156 20.82 -5.59 -3.60
C GLY A 156 20.90 -4.39 -2.65
N ASN A 157 21.95 -3.59 -2.82
CA ASN A 157 22.22 -2.41 -2.00
C ASN A 157 21.89 -1.11 -2.72
N THR A 158 21.14 -1.14 -3.84
CA THR A 158 20.72 0.03 -4.63
C THR A 158 19.20 0.15 -4.66
N TRP A 159 18.68 1.35 -4.88
CA TRP A 159 17.24 1.65 -4.90
C TRP A 159 16.85 2.53 -6.09
#